data_AF-A0A2G6SZ08-F1
#
_entry.id   AF-A0A2G6SZ08-F1
#
_cell.length_a   1.000
_cell.length_b   1.000
_cell.length_c   1.000
_cell.angle_alpha   90.00
_cell.angle_beta   90.00
_cell.angle_gamma   90.00
#
_symmetry.space_group_name_H-M   'P 1'
#
loop_
_entity.id
_entity.type
_entity.pdbx_description
1 polymer ?
#
loop_
_entity_poly.entity_id
_entity_poly.type
_entity_poly.pdbx_seq_one_letter_code
_entity_poly.pdbx_strand_id
1 'polypeptide(L)'
;MRTSTLMGIAICAVMISTAQAQVHRCTNAAGQSIYTDAPCAEGQTSKLVERQKSAAEIAQERANADAATDRKYRAQAAERAQQDAPPSSPSQASTQTPLAATPACKSAQKEMEFVSSIRTLSQDEKRMRTNAAIANVNAACGTNTPLMQEPPKVIVKANPVITHCDSGFCYDDAGAVYKKTNADSITAGDGRVCTKSAGIWRCS
;
A
#
# COMPACT_ATOMS: atom_id res chain seq x y z
N MET A 1 -66.31 24.36 36.73
CA MET A 1 -64.89 24.74 36.91
C MET A 1 -64.04 23.79 36.08
N ARG A 2 -63.45 24.25 34.97
CA ARG A 2 -62.50 23.48 34.18
C ARG A 2 -61.16 24.21 34.24
N THR A 3 -60.19 23.64 34.93
CA THR A 3 -58.86 24.20 35.08
C THR A 3 -57.99 23.82 33.88
N SER A 4 -57.56 24.84 33.15
CA SER A 4 -56.57 24.76 32.08
C SER A 4 -55.21 24.34 32.63
N THR A 5 -54.57 23.36 32.01
CA THR A 5 -53.16 23.05 32.21
C THR A 5 -52.40 23.36 30.92
N LEU A 6 -51.72 24.50 30.92
CA LEU A 6 -50.73 24.90 29.91
C LEU A 6 -49.46 24.06 30.12
N MET A 7 -49.17 23.18 29.18
CA MET A 7 -47.92 22.42 29.13
C MET A 7 -46.89 23.25 28.36
N GLY A 8 -45.95 23.84 29.09
CA GLY A 8 -44.88 24.67 28.54
C GLY A 8 -43.89 23.87 27.69
N ILE A 9 -43.71 24.29 26.44
CA ILE A 9 -42.68 23.76 25.53
C ILE A 9 -41.35 24.40 25.92
N ALA A 10 -40.46 23.62 26.53
CA ALA A 10 -39.07 24.03 26.78
C ALA A 10 -38.28 23.94 25.47
N ILE A 11 -37.94 25.09 24.89
CA ILE A 11 -37.06 25.20 23.72
C ILE A 11 -35.61 25.03 24.21
N CYS A 12 -35.04 23.85 24.08
CA CYS A 12 -33.60 23.63 24.24
C CYS A 12 -32.87 24.24 23.03
N ALA A 13 -32.26 25.41 23.22
CA ALA A 13 -31.34 26.00 22.26
C ALA A 13 -30.06 25.14 22.18
N VAL A 14 -29.89 24.40 21.09
CA VAL A 14 -28.65 23.68 20.77
C VAL A 14 -27.61 24.73 20.37
N MET A 15 -26.67 25.03 21.27
CA MET A 15 -25.49 25.85 20.96
C MET A 15 -24.56 25.03 20.07
N ILE A 16 -24.63 25.26 18.75
CA ILE A 16 -23.68 24.70 17.79
C ILE A 16 -22.35 25.43 17.98
N SER A 17 -21.43 24.85 18.75
CA SER A 17 -20.05 25.33 18.84
C SER A 17 -19.39 25.21 17.46
N THR A 18 -19.22 26.34 16.78
CA THR A 18 -18.46 26.39 15.53
C THR A 18 -16.98 26.18 15.86
N ALA A 19 -16.47 24.97 15.64
CA ALA A 19 -15.05 24.69 15.76
C ALA A 19 -14.31 25.43 14.63
N GLN A 20 -13.73 26.58 14.97
CA GLN A 20 -12.87 27.37 14.08
C GLN A 20 -11.43 26.84 14.19
N ALA A 21 -11.09 25.79 13.45
CA ALA A 21 -9.72 25.29 13.39
C ALA A 21 -8.89 26.16 12.42
N GLN A 22 -8.45 27.35 12.86
CA GLN A 22 -7.50 28.19 12.12
C GLN A 22 -6.10 27.97 12.68
N VAL A 23 -5.14 27.65 11.82
CA VAL A 23 -3.74 27.47 12.24
C VAL A 23 -2.99 28.79 12.11
N HIS A 24 -2.47 29.27 13.23
CA HIS A 24 -1.62 30.43 13.34
C HIS A 24 -0.14 30.00 13.35
N ARG A 25 0.68 30.71 12.58
CA ARG A 25 2.14 30.71 12.71
C ARG A 25 2.53 31.86 13.63
N CYS A 26 3.00 31.53 14.83
CA CYS A 26 3.46 32.50 15.82
C CYS A 26 4.97 32.58 15.79
N THR A 27 5.53 33.78 15.63
CA THR A 27 6.98 34.02 15.63
C THR A 27 7.38 34.84 16.85
N ASN A 28 8.33 34.33 17.63
CA ASN A 28 8.86 35.04 18.80
C ASN A 28 9.96 36.05 18.42
N ALA A 29 10.38 36.88 19.38
CA ALA A 29 11.44 37.88 19.17
C ALA A 29 12.80 37.27 18.80
N ALA A 30 13.04 35.99 19.16
CA ALA A 30 14.23 35.23 18.76
C ALA A 30 14.14 34.65 17.34
N GLY A 31 13.04 34.90 16.60
CA GLY A 31 12.81 34.42 15.24
C GLY A 31 12.30 32.97 15.14
N GLN A 32 12.06 32.29 16.26
CA GLN A 32 11.53 30.92 16.27
C GLN A 32 10.03 30.94 15.95
N SER A 33 9.57 30.02 15.11
CA SER A 33 8.16 29.88 14.71
C SER A 33 7.53 28.64 15.33
N ILE A 34 6.35 28.79 15.93
CA ILE A 34 5.50 27.69 16.37
C ILE A 34 4.16 27.74 15.62
N TYR A 35 3.54 26.58 15.39
CA TYR A 35 2.22 26.49 14.77
C TYR A 35 1.20 26.04 15.81
N THR A 36 0.12 26.78 15.94
CA THR A 36 -0.92 26.53 16.94
C THR A 36 -2.29 26.85 16.38
N ASP A 37 -3.30 26.14 16.87
CA ASP A 37 -4.72 26.38 16.65
C ASP A 37 -5.31 27.46 17.59
N ALA A 38 -4.50 27.98 18.52
CA ALA A 38 -4.85 29.08 19.41
C ALA A 38 -4.25 30.40 18.93
N PRO A 39 -4.81 31.56 19.34
CA PRO A 39 -4.17 32.85 19.12
C PRO A 39 -2.75 32.90 19.71
N CYS A 40 -1.83 33.58 19.03
CA CYS A 40 -0.46 33.74 19.50
C CYS A 40 -0.39 34.49 20.83
N ALA A 41 0.59 34.14 21.67
CA ALA A 41 0.81 34.82 22.93
C ALA A 41 1.25 36.29 22.72
N GLU A 42 1.03 37.13 23.73
CA GLU A 42 1.42 38.54 23.68
C GLU A 42 2.92 38.70 23.37
N GLY A 43 3.26 39.66 22.51
CA GLY A 43 4.63 39.90 22.05
C GLY A 43 5.10 38.98 20.91
N GLN A 44 4.27 38.05 20.43
CA GLN A 44 4.53 37.26 19.23
C GLN A 44 3.85 37.87 17.99
N THR A 45 4.50 37.73 16.84
CA THR A 45 3.87 38.06 15.55
C THR A 45 3.02 36.88 15.07
N SER A 46 1.75 37.12 14.76
CA SER A 46 0.81 36.10 14.26
C SER A 46 0.60 36.23 12.75
N LYS A 47 0.69 35.11 12.03
CA LYS A 47 0.25 35.01 10.63
C LYS A 47 -0.62 33.76 10.46
N LEU A 48 -1.82 33.91 9.91
CA LEU A 48 -2.63 32.77 9.50
C LEU A 48 -1.92 31.97 8.40
N VAL A 49 -1.85 30.64 8.58
CA VAL A 49 -1.24 29.74 7.59
C VAL A 49 -2.08 29.69 6.32
N GLU A 50 -3.41 29.64 6.48
CA GLU A 50 -4.37 29.76 5.40
C GLU A 50 -5.42 30.80 5.78
N ARG A 51 -5.86 31.61 4.81
CA ARG A 51 -6.92 32.58 5.03
C ARG A 51 -8.23 31.83 5.30
N GLN A 52 -8.99 32.29 6.28
CA GLN A 52 -10.37 31.83 6.46
C GLN A 52 -11.18 32.06 5.18
N LYS A 53 -11.64 30.97 4.55
CA LYS A 53 -12.52 31.01 3.38
C LYS A 53 -13.87 31.64 3.77
N SER A 54 -14.41 32.45 2.88
CA SER A 54 -15.76 33.00 3.05
C SER A 54 -16.82 31.90 2.92
N ALA A 55 -18.02 32.15 3.47
CA ALA A 55 -19.13 31.19 3.34
C ALA A 55 -19.48 30.89 1.88
N ALA A 56 -19.36 31.87 0.99
CA ALA A 56 -19.59 31.70 -0.45
C ALA A 56 -18.53 30.80 -1.11
N GLU A 57 -17.25 30.98 -0.77
CA GLU A 57 -16.16 30.13 -1.28
C GLU A 57 -16.32 28.68 -0.81
N ILE A 58 -16.70 28.47 0.46
CA ILE A 58 -16.97 27.15 1.01
C ILE A 58 -18.16 26.49 0.28
N ALA A 59 -19.23 27.24 0.02
CA ALA A 59 -20.39 26.74 -0.71
C ALA A 59 -20.04 26.35 -2.16
N GLN A 60 -19.24 27.18 -2.84
CA GLN A 60 -18.76 26.90 -4.19
C GLN A 60 -17.85 25.67 -4.25
N GLU A 61 -16.94 25.51 -3.29
CA GLU A 61 -16.06 24.36 -3.20
C GLU A 61 -16.85 23.06 -3.01
N ARG A 62 -17.87 23.08 -2.14
CA ARG A 62 -18.79 21.94 -1.96
C ARG A 62 -19.52 21.61 -3.25
N ALA A 63 -20.11 22.61 -3.91
CA ALA A 63 -20.81 22.40 -5.20
C ALA A 63 -19.88 21.82 -6.28
N ASN A 64 -18.62 22.27 -6.33
CA ASN A 64 -17.62 21.73 -7.25
C ASN A 64 -17.25 20.27 -6.92
N ALA A 65 -17.13 19.93 -5.63
CA ALA A 65 -16.85 18.57 -5.17
C ALA A 65 -18.01 17.62 -5.48
N ASP A 66 -19.24 18.05 -5.28
CA ASP A 66 -20.46 17.30 -5.60
C ASP A 66 -20.54 17.05 -7.12
N ALA A 67 -20.35 18.09 -7.94
CA ALA A 67 -20.33 17.96 -9.40
C ALA A 67 -19.20 17.03 -9.89
N ALA A 68 -18.02 17.06 -9.26
CA ALA A 68 -16.93 16.16 -9.60
C ALA A 68 -17.26 14.71 -9.26
N THR A 69 -17.90 14.48 -8.11
CA THR A 69 -18.34 13.16 -7.64
C THR A 69 -19.40 12.59 -8.57
N ASP A 70 -20.41 13.39 -8.95
CA ASP A 70 -21.43 13.01 -9.91
C ASP A 70 -20.85 12.61 -11.27
N ARG A 71 -19.87 13.37 -11.78
CA ARG A 71 -19.18 13.02 -13.03
C ARG A 71 -18.49 11.67 -12.93
N LYS A 72 -17.82 11.38 -11.81
CA LYS A 72 -17.17 10.07 -11.57
C LYS A 72 -18.19 8.94 -11.53
N TYR A 73 -19.28 9.10 -10.78
CA TYR A 73 -20.32 8.07 -10.71
C TYR A 73 -20.99 7.82 -12.05
N ARG A 74 -21.29 8.87 -12.83
CA ARG A 74 -21.85 8.72 -14.19
C ARG A 74 -20.88 8.01 -15.13
N ALA A 75 -19.60 8.34 -15.10
CA ALA A 75 -18.59 7.67 -15.91
C ALA A 75 -18.50 6.17 -15.57
N GLN A 76 -18.42 5.84 -14.27
CA GLN A 76 -18.39 4.45 -13.81
C GLN A 76 -19.66 3.67 -14.15
N ALA A 77 -20.83 4.31 -14.04
CA ALA A 77 -22.09 3.70 -14.42
C ALA A 77 -22.16 3.44 -15.94
N ALA A 78 -21.65 4.35 -16.77
CA ALA A 78 -21.56 4.14 -18.21
C ALA A 78 -20.57 3.01 -18.57
N GLU A 79 -19.43 2.93 -17.90
CA GLU A 79 -18.47 1.82 -18.08
C GLU A 79 -19.09 0.47 -17.71
N ARG A 80 -19.84 0.38 -16.60
CA ARG A 80 -20.56 -0.85 -16.23
C ARG A 80 -21.66 -1.18 -17.22
N ALA A 81 -22.45 -0.20 -17.64
CA ALA A 81 -23.50 -0.42 -18.64
C ALA A 81 -22.94 -0.92 -19.98
N GLN A 82 -21.73 -0.50 -20.37
CA GLN A 82 -21.04 -1.05 -21.54
C GLN A 82 -20.55 -2.49 -21.34
N GLN A 83 -20.20 -2.87 -20.11
CA GLN A 83 -19.80 -4.24 -19.77
C GLN A 83 -21.01 -5.19 -19.68
N ASP A 84 -22.14 -4.71 -19.16
CA ASP A 84 -23.37 -5.48 -18.97
C ASP A 84 -24.30 -5.47 -20.19
N ALA A 85 -24.03 -4.63 -21.19
CA ALA A 85 -24.81 -4.61 -22.42
C ALA A 85 -24.75 -5.99 -23.09
N PRO A 86 -25.90 -6.63 -23.37
CA PRO A 86 -25.91 -7.90 -24.08
C PRO A 86 -25.24 -7.70 -25.44
N PRO A 87 -24.41 -8.65 -25.89
CA PRO A 87 -23.75 -8.52 -27.19
C PRO A 87 -24.85 -8.34 -28.24
N SER A 88 -24.78 -7.23 -28.99
CA SER A 88 -25.53 -7.08 -30.23
C SER A 88 -25.21 -8.31 -31.08
N SER A 89 -26.24 -9.10 -31.40
CA SER A 89 -26.09 -10.42 -32.01
C SER A 89 -25.10 -10.35 -33.18
N PRO A 90 -23.94 -11.03 -33.09
CA PRO A 90 -23.09 -11.15 -34.26
C PRO A 90 -23.84 -12.03 -35.24
N SER A 91 -24.09 -11.49 -36.44
CA SER A 91 -24.24 -12.36 -37.60
C SER A 91 -23.10 -13.36 -37.57
N GLN A 92 -23.44 -14.65 -37.63
CA GLN A 92 -22.55 -15.79 -37.53
C GLN A 92 -21.35 -15.62 -38.47
N ALA A 93 -20.25 -15.10 -37.93
CA ALA A 93 -18.91 -15.29 -38.45
C ALA A 93 -18.07 -15.69 -37.25
N SER A 94 -17.85 -16.99 -37.12
CA SER A 94 -16.99 -17.61 -36.11
C SER A 94 -15.53 -17.27 -36.40
N THR A 95 -15.15 -16.01 -36.24
CA THR A 95 -13.76 -15.65 -35.99
C THR A 95 -13.54 -15.79 -34.50
N GLN A 96 -12.82 -16.84 -34.11
CA GLN A 96 -12.31 -17.01 -32.75
C GLN A 96 -11.49 -15.77 -32.41
N THR A 97 -12.07 -14.83 -31.66
CA THR A 97 -11.31 -13.70 -31.11
C THR A 97 -10.18 -14.29 -30.27
N PRO A 98 -8.90 -13.94 -30.53
CA PRO A 98 -7.80 -14.43 -29.71
C PRO A 98 -8.06 -14.08 -28.24
N LEU A 99 -7.90 -15.05 -27.32
CA LEU A 99 -8.09 -14.84 -25.87
C LEU A 99 -7.29 -13.63 -25.36
N ALA A 100 -6.11 -13.40 -25.94
CA ALA A 100 -5.24 -12.26 -25.67
C ALA A 100 -5.89 -10.87 -25.93
N ALA A 101 -6.86 -10.78 -26.84
CA ALA A 101 -7.54 -9.52 -27.16
C ALA A 101 -8.75 -9.24 -26.25
N THR A 102 -9.14 -10.19 -25.41
CA THR A 102 -10.31 -10.05 -24.53
C THR A 102 -10.07 -9.04 -23.41
N PRO A 103 -11.12 -8.33 -22.95
CA PRO A 103 -11.02 -7.46 -21.78
C PRO A 103 -10.52 -8.18 -20.52
N ALA A 104 -10.91 -9.45 -20.34
CA ALA A 104 -10.49 -10.29 -19.22
C ALA A 104 -8.97 -10.51 -19.21
N CYS A 105 -8.37 -10.77 -20.38
CA CYS A 105 -6.92 -10.89 -20.48
C CYS A 105 -6.22 -9.55 -20.17
N LYS A 106 -6.74 -8.43 -20.67
CA LYS A 106 -6.19 -7.09 -20.38
C LYS A 106 -6.23 -6.75 -18.89
N SER A 107 -7.33 -7.06 -18.20
CA SER A 107 -7.44 -6.84 -16.75
C SER A 107 -6.49 -7.76 -15.97
N ALA A 108 -6.36 -9.02 -16.38
CA ALA A 108 -5.41 -9.96 -15.76
C ALA A 108 -3.95 -9.50 -15.92
N GLN A 109 -3.56 -9.00 -17.09
CA GLN A 109 -2.23 -8.44 -17.33
C GLN A 109 -1.95 -7.21 -16.46
N LYS A 110 -2.93 -6.29 -16.32
CA LYS A 110 -2.79 -5.11 -15.48
C LYS A 110 -2.61 -5.47 -14.00
N GLU A 111 -3.34 -6.47 -13.52
CA GLU A 111 -3.18 -6.96 -12.15
C GLU A 111 -1.81 -7.61 -11.94
N MET A 112 -1.33 -8.39 -12.92
CA MET A 112 0.02 -8.97 -12.87
C MET A 112 1.10 -7.89 -12.83
N GLU A 113 0.97 -6.83 -13.63
CA GLU A 113 1.87 -5.68 -13.60
C GLU A 113 1.86 -5.01 -12.21
N PHE A 114 0.67 -4.75 -11.67
CA PHE A 114 0.51 -4.16 -10.34
C PHE A 114 1.18 -5.01 -9.26
N VAL A 115 0.88 -6.31 -9.19
CA VAL A 115 1.45 -7.24 -8.20
C VAL A 115 2.97 -7.31 -8.32
N SER A 116 3.50 -7.37 -9.54
CA SER A 116 4.95 -7.41 -9.78
C SER A 116 5.68 -6.13 -9.36
N SER A 117 4.97 -4.99 -9.38
CA SER A 117 5.51 -3.68 -9.04
C SER A 117 5.67 -3.43 -7.53
N ILE A 118 5.03 -4.26 -6.68
CA ILE A 118 5.08 -4.07 -5.22
C ILE A 118 6.48 -4.45 -4.70
N ARG A 119 7.18 -3.46 -4.15
CA ARG A 119 8.55 -3.62 -3.60
C ARG A 119 8.60 -3.86 -2.09
N THR A 120 7.48 -3.67 -1.40
CA THR A 120 7.41 -3.74 0.08
C THR A 120 7.09 -5.13 0.62
N LEU A 121 6.81 -6.10 -0.25
CA LEU A 121 6.47 -7.47 0.16
C LEU A 121 7.72 -8.29 0.49
N SER A 122 7.56 -9.22 1.44
CA SER A 122 8.52 -10.30 1.62
C SER A 122 8.61 -11.17 0.36
N GLN A 123 9.71 -11.88 0.16
CA GLN A 123 9.88 -12.73 -1.02
C GLN A 123 8.84 -13.85 -1.12
N ASP A 124 8.44 -14.42 0.02
CA ASP A 124 7.41 -15.46 0.06
C ASP A 124 6.04 -14.91 -0.32
N GLU A 125 5.66 -13.75 0.21
CA GLU A 125 4.38 -13.14 -0.11
C GLU A 125 4.34 -12.64 -1.56
N LYS A 126 5.45 -12.07 -2.04
CA LYS A 126 5.59 -11.69 -3.45
C LYS A 126 5.42 -12.90 -4.37
N ARG A 127 6.03 -14.04 -4.04
CA ARG A 127 5.88 -15.30 -4.79
C ARG A 127 4.43 -15.74 -4.84
N MET A 128 3.74 -15.81 -3.69
CA MET A 128 2.34 -16.24 -3.64
C MET A 128 1.43 -15.36 -4.49
N ARG A 129 1.54 -14.03 -4.34
CA ARG A 129 0.72 -13.09 -5.10
C ARG A 129 1.03 -13.13 -6.59
N THR A 130 2.31 -13.22 -6.96
CA THR A 130 2.72 -13.32 -8.36
C THR A 130 2.22 -14.63 -8.99
N ASN A 131 2.27 -15.75 -8.27
CA ASN A 131 1.74 -17.03 -8.75
C ASN A 131 0.22 -16.99 -8.96
N ALA A 132 -0.52 -16.33 -8.06
CA ALA A 132 -1.95 -16.11 -8.26
C ALA A 132 -2.24 -15.24 -9.50
N ALA A 133 -1.45 -14.19 -9.72
CA ALA A 133 -1.58 -13.34 -10.91
C ALA A 133 -1.23 -14.10 -12.21
N ILE A 134 -0.17 -14.90 -12.20
CA ILE A 134 0.21 -15.77 -13.34
C ILE A 134 -0.92 -16.76 -13.65
N ALA A 135 -1.50 -17.42 -12.64
CA ALA A 135 -2.61 -18.34 -12.83
C ALA A 135 -3.83 -17.65 -13.46
N ASN A 136 -4.13 -16.42 -13.04
CA ASN A 136 -5.21 -15.62 -13.61
C ASN A 136 -4.93 -15.24 -15.08
N VAL A 137 -3.69 -14.82 -15.41
CA VAL A 137 -3.28 -14.53 -16.78
C VAL A 137 -3.36 -15.78 -17.66
N ASN A 138 -2.90 -16.93 -17.17
CA ASN A 138 -3.01 -18.20 -17.89
C ASN A 138 -4.47 -18.56 -18.20
N ALA A 139 -5.36 -18.40 -17.22
CA ALA A 139 -6.80 -18.65 -17.40
C ALA A 139 -7.45 -17.65 -18.37
N ALA A 140 -7.15 -16.36 -18.25
CA ALA A 140 -7.83 -15.31 -19.01
C ALA A 140 -7.27 -15.12 -20.43
N CYS A 141 -5.97 -15.33 -20.62
CA CYS A 141 -5.27 -15.12 -21.88
C CYS A 141 -5.00 -16.41 -22.66
N GLY A 142 -5.23 -17.59 -22.06
CA GLY A 142 -4.88 -18.88 -22.66
C GLY A 142 -3.38 -19.13 -22.71
N THR A 143 -2.60 -18.52 -21.82
CA THR A 143 -1.14 -18.72 -21.74
C THR A 143 -0.80 -19.88 -20.79
N ASN A 144 0.44 -20.35 -20.86
CA ASN A 144 0.97 -21.37 -19.95
C ASN A 144 2.30 -20.92 -19.32
N THR A 145 2.28 -19.73 -18.71
CA THR A 145 3.44 -19.18 -18.01
C THR A 145 3.68 -20.01 -16.75
N PRO A 146 4.90 -20.53 -16.53
CA PRO A 146 5.21 -21.33 -15.35
C PRO A 146 5.13 -20.50 -14.08
N LEU A 147 4.65 -21.13 -13.00
CA LEU A 147 4.64 -20.52 -11.68
C LEU A 147 6.06 -20.38 -11.12
N MET A 148 6.29 -19.32 -10.35
CA MET A 148 7.52 -19.13 -9.61
C MET A 148 7.69 -20.26 -8.59
N GLN A 149 8.83 -20.92 -8.66
CA GLN A 149 9.20 -21.98 -7.71
C GLN A 149 9.70 -21.37 -6.40
N GLU A 150 9.54 -22.11 -5.30
CA GLU A 150 10.19 -21.74 -4.05
C GLU A 150 11.71 -21.80 -4.26
N PRO A 151 12.46 -20.75 -3.91
CA PRO A 151 13.90 -20.79 -4.01
C PRO A 151 14.43 -21.93 -3.14
N PRO A 152 15.44 -22.70 -3.61
CA PRO A 152 15.99 -23.81 -2.85
C PRO A 152 16.47 -23.29 -1.49
N LYS A 153 15.96 -23.89 -0.41
CA LYS A 153 16.43 -23.58 0.94
C LYS A 153 17.85 -24.12 1.07
N VAL A 154 18.80 -23.23 1.25
CA VAL A 154 20.19 -23.59 1.57
C VAL A 154 20.17 -24.18 2.99
N ILE A 155 20.34 -25.50 3.09
CA ILE A 155 20.39 -26.19 4.37
C ILE A 155 21.77 -25.98 4.97
N VAL A 156 21.86 -25.11 5.98
CA VAL A 156 23.10 -24.94 6.74
C VAL A 156 23.27 -26.15 7.67
N LYS A 157 24.28 -26.99 7.38
CA LYS A 157 24.62 -28.17 8.19
C LYS A 157 25.11 -27.74 9.58
N ALA A 158 24.84 -28.55 10.61
CA ALA A 158 25.35 -28.31 11.96
C ALA A 158 26.89 -28.35 12.02
N ASN A 159 27.50 -29.21 11.21
CA ASN A 159 28.95 -29.31 11.06
C ASN A 159 29.30 -29.15 9.57
N PRO A 160 29.45 -27.91 9.07
CA PRO A 160 29.70 -27.68 7.65
C PRO A 160 31.16 -28.01 7.27
N VAL A 161 31.34 -28.59 6.09
CA VAL A 161 32.66 -28.84 5.50
C VAL A 161 33.00 -27.66 4.60
N ILE A 162 33.75 -26.69 5.14
CA ILE A 162 34.15 -25.50 4.39
C ILE A 162 35.21 -25.86 3.35
N THR A 163 34.88 -25.69 2.07
CA THR A 163 35.74 -26.05 0.93
C THR A 163 36.67 -24.92 0.52
N HIS A 164 36.19 -23.67 0.58
CA HIS A 164 36.99 -22.48 0.28
C HIS A 164 36.48 -21.26 1.05
N CYS A 165 37.39 -20.29 1.27
CA CYS A 165 37.08 -19.00 1.86
C CYS A 165 37.80 -17.88 1.12
N ASP A 166 37.07 -16.82 0.82
CA ASP A 166 37.60 -15.57 0.30
C ASP A 166 37.79 -14.55 1.44
N SER A 167 38.03 -13.29 1.08
CA SER A 167 38.26 -12.20 2.04
C SER A 167 37.08 -11.93 2.98
N GLY A 168 35.84 -12.16 2.52
CA GLY A 168 34.63 -11.87 3.28
C GLY A 168 33.68 -13.06 3.52
N PHE A 169 33.84 -14.16 2.78
CA PHE A 169 32.90 -15.27 2.80
C PHE A 169 33.60 -16.63 2.79
N CYS A 170 32.92 -17.64 3.33
CA CYS A 170 33.30 -19.04 3.25
C CYS A 170 32.15 -19.84 2.64
N TYR A 171 32.48 -20.92 1.95
CA TYR A 171 31.55 -21.76 1.23
C TYR A 171 31.73 -23.21 1.63
N ASP A 172 30.64 -23.95 1.83
CA ASP A 172 30.70 -25.38 2.12
C ASP A 172 30.57 -26.26 0.87
N ASP A 173 30.57 -27.57 1.09
CA ASP A 173 30.39 -28.61 0.07
C ASP A 173 28.95 -28.69 -0.48
N ALA A 174 27.98 -28.10 0.21
CA ALA A 174 26.57 -28.04 -0.18
C ALA A 174 26.20 -26.72 -0.88
N GLY A 175 27.15 -25.78 -1.01
CA GLY A 175 26.92 -24.46 -1.61
C GLY A 175 26.35 -23.43 -0.62
N ALA A 176 26.35 -23.70 0.69
CA ALA A 176 25.99 -22.72 1.69
C ALA A 176 27.08 -21.66 1.85
N VAL A 177 26.65 -20.42 1.98
CA VAL A 177 27.52 -19.24 2.13
C VAL A 177 27.50 -18.76 3.56
N TYR A 178 28.67 -18.48 4.09
CA TYR A 178 28.90 -18.00 5.44
C TYR A 178 29.65 -16.68 5.39
N LYS A 179 29.17 -15.66 6.11
CA LYS A 179 29.91 -14.42 6.31
C LYS A 179 31.07 -14.68 7.26
N LYS A 180 32.27 -14.30 6.85
CA LYS A 180 33.45 -14.42 7.70
C LYS A 180 33.47 -13.31 8.73
N THR A 181 33.51 -13.66 10.00
CA THR A 181 33.56 -12.70 11.11
C THR A 181 34.99 -12.61 11.66
N ASN A 182 35.65 -13.77 11.81
CA ASN A 182 37.01 -13.91 12.34
C ASN A 182 37.70 -15.09 11.64
N ALA A 183 38.95 -15.40 12.01
CA ALA A 183 39.64 -16.61 11.53
C ALA A 183 38.91 -17.91 11.92
N ASP A 184 38.32 -17.95 13.12
CA ASP A 184 37.67 -19.13 13.70
C ASP A 184 36.16 -18.94 13.93
N SER A 185 35.55 -17.92 13.32
CA SER A 185 34.12 -17.64 13.46
C SER A 185 33.51 -17.16 12.14
N ILE A 186 32.40 -17.79 11.75
CA ILE A 186 31.61 -17.46 10.57
C ILE A 186 30.12 -17.43 10.93
N THR A 187 29.32 -16.66 10.18
CA THR A 187 27.88 -16.55 10.38
C THR A 187 27.15 -17.06 9.15
N ALA A 188 26.26 -18.03 9.34
CA ALA A 188 25.46 -18.61 8.28
C ALA A 188 24.36 -17.64 7.80
N GLY A 189 23.84 -17.87 6.60
CA GLY A 189 22.75 -17.06 6.02
C GLY A 189 21.44 -17.07 6.83
N ASP A 190 21.24 -18.07 7.68
CA ASP A 190 20.11 -18.18 8.62
C ASP A 190 20.38 -17.53 9.99
N GLY A 191 21.55 -16.91 10.18
CA GLY A 191 21.94 -16.20 11.40
C GLY A 191 22.68 -17.05 12.43
N ARG A 192 22.81 -18.37 12.24
CA ARG A 192 23.59 -19.22 13.15
C ARG A 192 25.08 -18.87 13.10
N VAL A 193 25.74 -18.97 14.24
CA VAL A 193 27.18 -18.72 14.35
C VAL A 193 27.91 -20.04 14.38
N CYS A 194 28.88 -20.19 13.50
CA CYS A 194 29.74 -21.35 13.44
C CYS A 194 31.14 -21.01 13.91
N THR A 195 31.64 -21.81 14.84
CA THR A 195 32.99 -21.67 15.40
C THR A 195 33.87 -22.82 14.96
N LYS A 196 35.16 -22.54 14.76
CA LYS A 196 36.16 -23.53 14.40
C LYS A 196 36.85 -24.04 15.65
N SER A 197 36.82 -25.36 15.88
CA SER A 197 37.55 -26.02 16.96
C SER A 197 38.20 -27.30 16.44
N ALA A 198 39.50 -27.46 16.69
CA ALA A 198 40.30 -28.59 16.21
C ALA A 198 40.19 -28.82 14.67
N GLY A 199 40.06 -27.74 13.89
CA GLY A 199 39.91 -27.82 12.44
C GLY A 199 38.48 -28.05 11.93
N ILE A 200 37.52 -28.32 12.83
CA ILE A 200 36.13 -28.63 12.49
C ILE A 200 35.24 -27.42 12.78
N TRP A 201 34.35 -27.09 11.85
CA TRP A 201 33.34 -26.05 12.04
C TRP A 201 32.10 -26.64 12.71
N ARG A 202 31.58 -25.92 13.72
CA ARG A 202 30.35 -26.28 14.44
C ARG A 202 29.45 -25.06 14.56
N CYS A 203 28.25 -25.17 13.99
CA CYS A 203 27.22 -24.14 14.00
C CYS A 203 26.22 -24.39 15.13
N SER A 204 26.00 -23.36 15.96
CA SER A 204 24.95 -23.30 16.98
C SER A 204 23.95 -22.21 16.66
#